data_AF-A0A2W6AH34-F1
#
_entry.id   AF-A0A2W6AH34-F1
#
_cell.length_a   1.000
_cell.length_b   1.000
_cell.length_c   1.000
_cell.angle_alpha   90.00
_cell.angle_beta   90.00
_cell.angle_gamma   90.00
#
_symmetry.space_group_name_H-M   'P 1'
#
loop_
_entity.id
_entity.type
_entity.pdbx_description
1 polymer ?
#
loop_
_entity_poly.entity_id
_entity_poly.type
_entity_poly.pdbx_seq_one_letter_code
_entity_poly.pdbx_strand_id
1 'polypeptide(L)'
;MGLVVAVALGSFVFNALEGGAGFDAPIDGMQCGVMMNGYHVHAHLSLFDSGRRVFLYGGIGWSQRSKRWYWLHTHDGSGVIHVEGPDSSFQPTLGKFFDVWHQPLSRSRTQFLDYKVGPGQTMRVYVNQKPYLGNSRDIQLRGHTTIALEIGPPFSAPLGYNFGSL
;
A
#
# COMPACT_ATOMS: atom_id res chain seq x y z
N MET A 1 31.51 -39.91 -11.95
CA MET A 1 31.41 -38.45 -11.70
C MET A 1 30.38 -37.86 -12.64
N GLY A 2 29.49 -37.00 -12.15
CA GLY A 2 28.54 -36.24 -12.96
C GLY A 2 27.10 -36.32 -12.47
N LEU A 3 26.80 -35.68 -11.34
CA LEU A 3 25.43 -35.38 -10.90
C LEU A 3 24.89 -34.26 -11.81
N VAL A 4 23.83 -34.53 -12.58
CA VAL A 4 23.10 -33.49 -13.31
C VAL A 4 22.02 -32.93 -12.39
N VAL A 5 22.25 -31.74 -11.87
CA VAL A 5 21.25 -30.95 -11.15
C VAL A 5 20.40 -30.23 -12.18
N ALA A 6 19.15 -30.66 -12.36
CA ALA A 6 18.18 -29.93 -13.16
C ALA A 6 17.68 -28.72 -12.36
N VAL A 7 18.13 -27.53 -12.74
CA VAL A 7 17.58 -26.26 -12.23
C VAL A 7 16.34 -25.95 -13.06
N ALA A 8 15.16 -26.15 -12.48
CA ALA A 8 13.91 -25.68 -13.05
C ALA A 8 13.86 -24.14 -12.92
N LEU A 9 14.21 -23.43 -13.98
CA LEU A 9 13.93 -22.00 -14.08
C LEU A 9 12.42 -21.85 -14.28
N GLY A 10 11.72 -21.40 -13.24
CA GLY A 10 10.30 -21.07 -13.32
C GLY A 10 10.11 -19.91 -14.31
N SER A 11 9.49 -20.19 -15.45
CA SER A 11 9.09 -19.16 -16.42
C SER A 11 7.97 -18.31 -15.82
N PHE A 12 8.25 -17.04 -15.53
CA PHE A 12 7.20 -16.04 -15.32
C PHE A 12 6.56 -15.74 -16.67
N VAL A 13 5.34 -16.24 -16.88
CA VAL A 13 4.52 -15.89 -18.05
C VAL A 13 3.82 -14.56 -17.75
N PHE A 14 4.29 -13.47 -18.35
CA PHE A 14 3.50 -12.24 -18.48
C PHE A 14 2.41 -12.50 -19.53
N ASN A 15 1.20 -12.86 -19.09
CA ASN A 15 0.03 -12.75 -19.96
C ASN A 15 -0.32 -11.27 -20.10
N ALA A 16 0.17 -10.64 -21.16
CA ALA A 16 -0.41 -9.40 -21.67
C ALA A 16 -1.65 -9.78 -22.47
N LEU A 17 -2.83 -9.68 -21.85
CA LEU A 17 -4.12 -9.69 -22.53
C LEU A 17 -4.63 -8.25 -22.65
N GLU A 18 -5.02 -7.89 -23.86
CA GLU A 18 -5.40 -6.57 -24.32
C GLU A 18 -6.65 -6.00 -23.61
N GLY A 19 -6.68 -4.67 -23.44
CA GLY A 19 -7.91 -3.90 -23.19
C GLY A 19 -8.22 -3.54 -21.73
N GLY A 20 -7.40 -2.71 -21.08
CA GLY A 20 -7.69 -2.15 -19.75
C GLY A 20 -7.35 -0.67 -19.71
N ALA A 21 -8.21 0.15 -19.08
CA ALA A 21 -8.06 1.60 -18.96
C ALA A 21 -6.59 2.00 -18.69
N GLY A 22 -6.04 2.90 -19.51
CA GLY A 22 -4.62 3.22 -19.50
C GLY A 22 -4.12 3.68 -18.12
N PHE A 23 -2.85 3.40 -17.81
CA PHE A 23 -2.13 3.74 -16.58
C PHE A 23 -2.06 5.24 -16.20
N ASP A 24 -2.84 6.10 -16.84
CA ASP A 24 -3.05 7.52 -16.51
C ASP A 24 -4.55 7.85 -16.29
N ALA A 25 -5.43 6.84 -16.31
CA ALA A 25 -6.85 7.02 -16.08
C ALA A 25 -7.11 7.38 -14.61
N PRO A 26 -8.20 8.11 -14.32
CA PRO A 26 -8.59 8.37 -12.95
C PRO A 26 -8.85 7.07 -12.17
N ILE A 27 -8.24 6.94 -10.99
CA ILE A 27 -8.46 5.83 -10.05
C ILE A 27 -9.24 6.38 -8.86
N ASP A 28 -10.44 5.88 -8.61
CA ASP A 28 -11.36 6.40 -7.58
C ASP A 28 -11.56 7.93 -7.63
N GLY A 29 -11.60 8.49 -8.84
CA GLY A 29 -11.71 9.93 -9.09
C GLY A 29 -10.41 10.72 -8.92
N MET A 30 -9.30 10.08 -8.53
CA MET A 30 -7.98 10.70 -8.44
C MET A 30 -7.31 10.73 -9.80
N GLN A 31 -6.99 11.93 -10.28
CA GLN A 31 -6.32 12.11 -11.56
C GLN A 31 -4.82 11.83 -11.44
N CYS A 32 -4.24 11.18 -12.45
CA CYS A 32 -2.80 11.16 -12.66
C CYS A 32 -2.40 12.53 -13.23
N GLY A 33 -1.70 13.36 -12.47
CA GLY A 33 -1.74 14.78 -12.78
C GLY A 33 -0.79 15.68 -12.02
N VAL A 34 -1.12 16.97 -12.03
CA VAL A 34 -0.38 17.96 -11.25
C VAL A 34 -0.64 17.65 -9.77
N MET A 35 0.44 17.55 -9.01
CA MET A 35 0.42 17.47 -7.55
C MET A 35 -0.32 18.70 -7.01
N MET A 36 -1.30 18.48 -6.14
CA MET A 36 -2.18 19.54 -5.65
C MET A 36 -1.86 19.85 -4.19
N ASN A 37 -1.80 21.14 -3.84
CA ASN A 37 -1.47 21.58 -2.48
C ASN A 37 -2.69 22.13 -1.72
N GLY A 38 -3.91 21.93 -2.23
CA GLY A 38 -5.12 22.36 -1.53
C GLY A 38 -5.47 21.47 -0.34
N TYR A 39 -4.94 20.24 -0.32
CA TYR A 39 -4.92 19.38 0.85
C TYR A 39 -3.63 18.56 0.85
N HIS A 40 -2.74 18.85 1.79
CA HIS A 40 -1.43 18.21 1.90
C HIS A 40 -1.24 17.63 3.31
N VAL A 41 -1.20 16.31 3.42
CA VAL A 41 -0.89 15.62 4.69
C VAL A 41 -0.02 14.39 4.45
N HIS A 42 0.66 13.93 5.50
CA HIS A 42 1.44 12.69 5.50
C HIS A 42 0.80 11.65 6.41
N ALA A 43 0.79 10.40 5.97
CA ALA A 43 0.43 9.23 6.77
C ALA A 43 1.55 8.17 6.67
N HIS A 44 1.56 7.15 7.52
CA HIS A 44 2.58 6.11 7.49
C HIS A 44 1.96 4.72 7.51
N LEU A 45 2.43 3.83 6.65
CA LEU A 45 2.02 2.43 6.55
C LEU A 45 3.19 1.48 6.84
N SER A 46 2.99 0.63 7.83
CA SER A 46 3.85 -0.52 8.13
C SER A 46 3.13 -1.82 7.76
N LEU A 47 3.86 -2.74 7.13
CA LEU A 47 3.36 -4.05 6.77
C LEU A 47 4.24 -5.13 7.41
N PHE A 48 3.63 -6.17 7.97
CA PHE A 48 4.35 -7.31 8.51
C PHE A 48 3.65 -8.62 8.15
N ASP A 49 4.44 -9.64 7.84
CA ASP A 49 3.98 -11.01 7.69
C ASP A 49 4.84 -11.94 8.55
N SER A 50 4.19 -12.72 9.40
CA SER A 50 4.84 -13.66 10.31
C SER A 50 5.99 -13.03 11.11
N GLY A 51 5.76 -11.83 11.65
CA GLY A 51 6.72 -11.05 12.45
C GLY A 51 7.85 -10.39 11.65
N ARG A 52 7.85 -10.51 10.31
CA ARG A 52 8.87 -9.93 9.43
C ARG A 52 8.30 -8.70 8.71
N ARG A 53 9.09 -7.63 8.65
CA ARG A 53 8.70 -6.41 7.92
C ARG A 53 8.60 -6.71 6.42
N VAL A 54 7.47 -6.32 5.83
CA VAL A 54 7.28 -6.25 4.39
C VAL A 54 7.58 -4.81 3.95
N PHE A 55 8.53 -4.65 3.04
CA PHE A 55 8.95 -3.32 2.60
C PHE A 55 7.97 -2.73 1.60
N LEU A 56 7.70 -1.44 1.76
CA LEU A 56 7.09 -0.63 0.71
C LEU A 56 8.19 -0.14 -0.24
N TYR A 57 7.85 -0.02 -1.51
CA TYR A 57 8.72 0.60 -2.50
C TYR A 57 8.41 2.09 -2.61
N GLY A 58 9.43 2.89 -2.94
CA GLY A 58 9.21 4.23 -3.46
C GLY A 58 8.65 4.18 -4.88
N GLY A 59 7.97 5.24 -5.31
CA GLY A 59 7.41 5.30 -6.66
C GLY A 59 5.98 4.75 -6.77
N ILE A 60 5.33 4.40 -5.67
CA ILE A 60 3.90 4.05 -5.69
C ILE A 60 3.13 5.29 -6.12
N GLY A 61 2.27 5.16 -7.13
CA GLY A 61 1.53 6.27 -7.71
C GLY A 61 2.31 7.11 -8.73
N TRP A 62 3.52 6.72 -9.13
CA TRP A 62 4.25 7.35 -10.24
C TRP A 62 3.84 6.73 -11.58
N SER A 63 3.41 7.56 -12.53
CA SER A 63 3.24 7.13 -13.92
C SER A 63 4.50 7.37 -14.73
N GLN A 64 5.09 6.29 -15.25
CA GLN A 64 6.22 6.37 -16.16
C GLN A 64 5.86 7.00 -17.51
N ARG A 65 4.58 6.98 -17.90
CA ARG A 65 4.08 7.48 -19.18
C ARG A 65 3.89 8.99 -19.14
N SER A 66 3.09 9.49 -18.20
CA SER A 66 2.82 10.92 -18.07
C SER A 66 3.90 11.67 -17.29
N LYS A 67 4.82 10.96 -16.62
CA LYS A 67 5.84 11.52 -15.72
C LYS A 67 5.20 12.36 -14.60
N ARG A 68 4.11 11.85 -14.03
CA ARG A 68 3.29 12.51 -13.01
C ARG A 68 2.94 11.56 -11.88
N TRP A 69 2.53 12.15 -10.76
CA TRP A 69 2.07 11.43 -9.58
C TRP A 69 0.54 11.43 -9.51
N TYR A 70 0.00 10.37 -8.93
CA TYR A 70 -1.34 10.39 -8.34
C TYR A 70 -1.31 11.15 -7.00
N TRP A 71 -2.46 11.66 -6.57
CA TRP A 71 -2.59 12.39 -5.29
C TRP A 71 -2.20 11.57 -4.07
N LEU A 72 -2.21 10.23 -4.17
CA LEU A 72 -1.69 9.33 -3.15
C LEU A 72 -0.44 8.66 -3.69
N HIS A 73 0.70 8.87 -3.04
CA HIS A 73 1.96 8.31 -3.52
C HIS A 73 3.02 8.15 -2.43
N THR A 74 4.13 7.47 -2.78
CA THR A 74 5.32 7.35 -1.95
C THR A 74 6.56 7.84 -2.71
N HIS A 75 7.41 8.62 -2.05
CA HIS A 75 8.70 9.01 -2.63
C HIS A 75 9.79 7.94 -2.41
N ASP A 76 9.72 7.18 -1.32
CA ASP A 76 10.73 6.21 -0.93
C ASP A 76 10.13 4.98 -0.21
N GLY A 77 11.00 4.11 0.32
CA GLY A 77 10.61 2.89 1.04
C GLY A 77 10.39 3.06 2.55
N SER A 78 10.31 4.29 3.07
CA SER A 78 10.07 4.55 4.49
C SER A 78 8.71 4.00 4.95
N GLY A 79 7.71 4.07 4.06
CA GLY A 79 6.31 3.79 4.34
C GLY A 79 5.45 5.06 4.45
N VAL A 80 6.02 6.24 4.27
CA VAL A 80 5.27 7.50 4.24
C VAL A 80 4.43 7.60 2.97
N ILE A 81 3.12 7.78 3.17
CA ILE A 81 2.14 8.07 2.12
C ILE A 81 1.92 9.58 2.11
N HIS A 82 2.25 10.20 0.97
CA HIS A 82 1.91 11.58 0.67
C HIS A 82 0.46 11.64 0.18
N VAL A 83 -0.28 12.60 0.71
CA VAL A 83 -1.64 12.90 0.31
C VAL A 83 -1.68 14.34 -0.16
N GLU A 84 -1.86 14.54 -1.45
CA GLU A 84 -1.76 15.83 -2.13
C GLU A 84 -2.97 16.05 -3.04
N GLY A 85 -4.11 16.33 -2.39
CA GLY A 85 -5.41 16.47 -3.02
C GLY A 85 -5.77 17.92 -3.43
N PRO A 86 -6.82 18.09 -4.24
CA PRO A 86 -7.23 19.39 -4.77
C PRO A 86 -7.71 20.35 -3.68
N ASP A 87 -8.37 19.84 -2.63
CA ASP A 87 -8.91 20.60 -1.51
C ASP A 87 -9.30 19.66 -0.34
N SER A 88 -9.77 20.23 0.76
CA SER A 88 -10.14 19.52 1.98
C SER A 88 -11.36 18.60 1.88
N SER A 89 -12.12 18.65 0.77
CA SER A 89 -13.21 17.70 0.51
C SER A 89 -12.68 16.35 0.01
N PHE A 90 -11.40 16.28 -0.36
CA PHE A 90 -10.76 15.03 -0.74
C PHE A 90 -10.78 14.05 0.44
N GLN A 91 -11.31 12.85 0.19
CA GLN A 91 -11.42 11.78 1.18
C GLN A 91 -10.39 10.67 0.88
N PRO A 92 -9.14 10.82 1.30
CA PRO A 92 -8.10 9.81 1.12
C PRO A 92 -8.31 8.64 2.10
N THR A 93 -8.30 7.41 1.56
CA THR A 93 -8.36 6.20 2.38
C THR A 93 -7.22 5.25 2.04
N LEU A 94 -6.92 4.33 2.95
CA LEU A 94 -5.97 3.26 2.71
C LEU A 94 -6.38 2.41 1.50
N GLY A 95 -7.69 2.17 1.31
CA GLY A 95 -8.21 1.46 0.13
C GLY A 95 -7.80 2.15 -1.17
N LYS A 96 -8.04 3.46 -1.28
CA LYS A 96 -7.67 4.26 -2.46
C LYS A 96 -6.16 4.23 -2.74
N PHE A 97 -5.34 4.26 -1.70
CA PHE A 97 -3.88 4.12 -1.86
C PHE A 97 -3.51 2.75 -2.45
N PHE A 98 -4.12 1.66 -1.96
CA PHE A 98 -3.91 0.32 -2.52
C PHE A 98 -4.44 0.19 -3.95
N ASP A 99 -5.51 0.90 -4.31
CA ASP A 99 -6.04 0.93 -5.67
C ASP A 99 -5.08 1.67 -6.63
N VAL A 100 -4.47 2.78 -6.20
CA VAL A 100 -3.38 3.48 -6.93
C VAL A 100 -2.13 2.60 -7.04
N TRP A 101 -1.83 1.82 -6.01
CA TRP A 101 -0.75 0.85 -6.05
C TRP A 101 -1.08 -0.39 -6.92
N HIS A 102 -2.34 -0.56 -7.33
CA HIS A 102 -2.83 -1.76 -8.00
C HIS A 102 -2.55 -3.05 -7.20
N GLN A 103 -2.66 -2.96 -5.88
CA GLN A 103 -2.45 -4.07 -4.97
C GLN A 103 -3.71 -4.37 -4.17
N PRO A 104 -3.98 -5.64 -3.85
CA PRO A 104 -5.18 -5.98 -3.10
C PRO A 104 -5.04 -5.57 -1.62
N LEU A 105 -6.15 -5.09 -1.06
CA LEU A 105 -6.38 -4.95 0.37
C LEU A 105 -7.79 -5.44 0.68
N SER A 106 -7.88 -6.48 1.50
CA SER A 106 -9.17 -7.05 1.90
C SER A 106 -9.96 -6.08 2.81
N ARG A 107 -11.28 -6.10 2.67
CA ARG A 107 -12.17 -5.42 3.62
C ARG A 107 -12.18 -6.10 4.99
N SER A 108 -12.08 -7.42 4.99
CA SER A 108 -12.30 -8.27 6.16
C SER A 108 -11.03 -8.66 6.90
N ARG A 109 -9.89 -7.99 6.67
CA ARG A 109 -8.61 -8.29 7.33
C ARG A 109 -8.18 -9.74 7.10
N THR A 110 -8.07 -10.13 5.84
CA THR A 110 -7.64 -11.46 5.40
C THR A 110 -6.51 -11.43 4.38
N GLN A 111 -6.21 -10.25 3.82
CA GLN A 111 -5.18 -10.06 2.79
C GLN A 111 -4.71 -8.60 2.72
N PHE A 112 -3.41 -8.43 2.51
CA PHE A 112 -2.78 -7.23 1.92
C PHE A 112 -1.71 -7.70 0.94
N LEU A 113 -1.58 -7.04 -0.22
CA LEU A 113 -0.69 -7.49 -1.30
C LEU A 113 -0.92 -8.99 -1.63
N ASP A 114 0.13 -9.74 -1.91
CA ASP A 114 0.10 -11.18 -2.10
C ASP A 114 -0.04 -11.99 -0.78
N TYR A 115 0.12 -11.37 0.39
CA TYR A 115 0.03 -12.03 1.69
C TYR A 115 -1.43 -12.26 2.11
N LYS A 116 -1.75 -13.52 2.40
CA LYS A 116 -3.08 -13.97 2.83
C LYS A 116 -3.02 -14.69 4.16
N VAL A 117 -4.06 -14.52 4.96
CA VAL A 117 -4.24 -15.28 6.19
C VAL A 117 -4.35 -16.77 5.88
N GLY A 118 -3.40 -17.56 6.36
CA GLY A 118 -3.41 -19.02 6.31
C GLY A 118 -4.03 -19.69 7.55
N PRO A 119 -4.03 -21.03 7.61
CA PRO A 119 -4.52 -21.78 8.76
C PRO A 119 -3.84 -21.35 10.07
N GLY A 120 -4.63 -21.04 11.09
CA GLY A 120 -4.13 -20.59 12.40
C GLY A 120 -3.58 -19.17 12.43
N GLN A 121 -3.56 -18.46 11.30
CA GLN A 121 -3.18 -17.05 11.22
C GLN A 121 -4.40 -16.14 11.32
N THR A 122 -4.15 -14.87 11.60
CA THR A 122 -5.10 -13.76 11.54
C THR A 122 -4.37 -12.51 11.09
N MET A 123 -5.10 -11.55 10.52
CA MET A 123 -4.57 -10.23 10.24
C MET A 123 -5.01 -9.25 11.34
N ARG A 124 -4.04 -8.60 11.98
CA ARG A 124 -4.26 -7.49 12.92
C ARG A 124 -4.05 -6.18 12.19
N VAL A 125 -4.85 -5.19 12.56
CA VAL A 125 -4.75 -3.83 12.03
C VAL A 125 -4.70 -2.87 13.19
N TYR A 126 -3.78 -1.92 13.11
CA TYR A 126 -3.63 -0.86 14.10
C TYR A 126 -3.70 0.48 13.40
N VAL A 127 -4.42 1.42 14.03
CA VAL A 127 -4.45 2.84 13.63
C VAL A 127 -4.02 3.65 14.84
N ASN A 128 -2.96 4.43 14.71
CA ASN A 128 -2.35 5.17 15.81
C ASN A 128 -2.03 4.27 17.02
N GLN A 129 -1.40 3.12 16.72
CA GLN A 129 -1.03 2.06 17.66
C GLN A 129 -2.20 1.40 18.41
N LYS A 130 -3.45 1.75 18.10
CA LYS A 130 -4.65 1.17 18.71
C LYS A 130 -5.25 0.11 17.78
N PRO A 131 -5.73 -1.03 18.30
CA PRO A 131 -6.40 -2.03 17.49
C PRO A 131 -7.58 -1.44 16.71
N TYR A 132 -7.67 -1.77 15.43
CA TYR A 132 -8.75 -1.35 14.55
C TYR A 132 -9.51 -2.58 14.04
N LEU A 133 -10.82 -2.60 14.28
CA LEU A 133 -11.68 -3.73 13.96
C LEU A 133 -12.58 -3.52 12.74
N GLY A 134 -12.57 -2.32 12.17
CA GLY A 134 -13.37 -1.97 11.00
C GLY A 134 -12.80 -2.48 9.68
N ASN A 135 -13.39 -2.02 8.59
CA ASN A 135 -12.93 -2.30 7.23
C ASN A 135 -11.58 -1.61 6.98
N SER A 136 -10.53 -2.38 6.69
CA SER A 136 -9.18 -1.84 6.46
C SER A 136 -9.11 -0.83 5.32
N ARG A 137 -9.98 -0.96 4.31
CA ARG A 137 -10.01 -0.05 3.16
C ARG A 137 -10.60 1.33 3.50
N ASP A 138 -11.35 1.44 4.59
CA ASP A 138 -12.04 2.68 5.01
C ASP A 138 -11.20 3.52 5.97
N ILE A 139 -9.96 3.10 6.29
CA ILE A 139 -9.05 3.85 7.16
C ILE A 139 -8.69 5.17 6.47
N GLN A 140 -9.09 6.28 7.06
CA GLN A 140 -8.81 7.62 6.54
C GLN A 140 -7.33 7.98 6.72
N LEU A 141 -6.70 8.51 5.66
CA LEU A 141 -5.35 9.04 5.72
C LEU A 141 -5.41 10.52 6.12
N ARG A 142 -5.24 10.80 7.41
CA ARG A 142 -5.14 12.17 7.96
C ARG A 142 -3.68 12.47 8.32
N GLY A 143 -3.39 13.74 8.59
CA GLY A 143 -2.10 14.18 9.12
C GLY A 143 -1.61 13.29 10.27
N HIS A 144 -0.43 12.71 10.05
CA HIS A 144 0.31 11.81 10.94
C HIS A 144 -0.45 10.56 11.39
N THR A 145 -1.39 10.10 10.57
CA THR A 145 -2.02 8.79 10.80
C THR A 145 -0.99 7.69 10.61
N THR A 146 -0.81 6.84 11.62
CA THR A 146 0.06 5.65 11.53
C THR A 146 -0.79 4.40 11.44
N ILE A 147 -0.45 3.52 10.50
CA ILE A 147 -1.19 2.30 10.21
C ILE A 147 -0.22 1.13 10.19
N ALA A 148 -0.58 0.04 10.87
CA ALA A 148 0.14 -1.23 10.78
C ALA A 148 -0.82 -2.35 10.37
N LEU A 149 -0.46 -3.11 9.34
CA LEU A 149 -1.13 -4.34 8.92
C LEU A 149 -0.20 -5.50 9.21
N GLU A 150 -0.65 -6.49 9.98
CA GLU A 150 0.17 -7.65 10.35
C GLU A 150 -0.58 -8.96 10.15
N ILE A 151 -0.07 -9.86 9.33
CA ILE A 151 -0.50 -11.26 9.31
C ILE A 151 0.43 -12.06 10.25
N GLY A 152 -0.16 -12.85 11.14
CA GLY A 152 0.58 -13.67 12.12
C GLY A 152 -0.35 -14.68 12.81
N PRO A 153 0.11 -15.46 13.80
CA PRO A 153 1.38 -15.34 14.49
C PRO A 153 2.60 -15.84 13.70
N PRO A 154 3.83 -15.44 14.10
CA PRO A 154 4.11 -14.47 15.15
C PRO A 154 3.73 -13.05 14.73
N PHE A 155 3.41 -12.20 15.71
CA PHE A 155 3.10 -10.78 15.49
C PHE A 155 4.30 -9.92 15.89
N SER A 156 4.41 -8.76 15.25
CA SER A 156 5.32 -7.70 15.68
C SER A 156 4.59 -6.74 16.63
N ALA A 157 5.34 -5.99 17.43
CA ALA A 157 4.74 -4.91 18.20
C ALA A 157 4.51 -3.72 17.25
N PRO A 158 3.31 -3.12 17.21
CA PRO A 158 3.06 -1.96 16.36
C PRO A 158 3.89 -0.77 16.87
N LEU A 159 4.94 -0.44 16.13
CA LEU A 159 5.76 0.74 16.40
C LEU A 159 5.06 1.99 15.86
N GLY A 160 5.16 3.08 16.63
CA GLY A 160 4.82 4.40 16.11
C GLY A 160 5.81 4.82 15.02
N TYR A 161 5.47 5.89 14.31
CA TYR A 161 6.36 6.52 13.34
C TYR A 161 6.63 7.96 13.74
N ASN A 162 7.88 8.40 13.66
CA ASN A 162 8.27 9.79 13.88
C ASN A 162 8.34 10.49 12.52
N PHE A 163 7.40 11.39 12.26
CA PHE A 163 7.33 12.14 11.01
C PHE A 163 8.39 13.26 10.92
N GLY A 164 9.04 13.62 12.03
CA GLY A 164 10.04 14.69 12.05
C GLY A 164 9.43 16.02 11.63
N SER A 165 9.93 16.59 10.53
CA SER A 165 9.46 17.86 9.96
C SER A 165 8.37 17.69 8.89
N LEU A 166 7.94 16.45 8.58
CA LEU A 166 6.83 16.16 7.68
C LEU A 166 5.48 16.42 8.37
#